data_AF-A0A9D1D7J4-F1
#
_entry.id   AF-A0A9D1D7J4-F1
#
_cell.length_a   1.000
_cell.length_b   1.000
_cell.length_c   1.000
_cell.angle_alpha   90.00
_cell.angle_beta   90.00
_cell.angle_gamma   90.00
#
_symmetry.space_group_name_H-M   'P 1'
#
loop_
_entity.id
_entity.type
_entity.pdbx_description
1 polymer ?
#
loop_
_entity_poly.entity_id
_entity_poly.type
_entity_poly.pdbx_seq_one_letter_code
_entity_poly.pdbx_strand_id
1 'polypeptide(L)'
;MAVFTEESARANVRVRDGRRVFYLDSRDHLTPAAREWLRRDGVEILPAAEAQVHRYTTLTGAVYEEKPEEMTHLKSDVLVDKTHPRIAFRGAVDTLEAE
;
A
#
# COMPACT_ATOMS: atom_id res chain seq x y z
N MET A 1 16.88 11.01 5.75
CA MET A 1 16.49 12.35 6.21
C MET A 1 15.75 13.00 5.06
N ALA A 2 14.44 12.77 5.02
CA ALA A 2 13.56 13.37 4.03
C ALA A 2 12.86 14.58 4.64
N VAL A 3 12.68 15.63 3.83
CA VAL A 3 11.86 16.79 4.19
C VAL A 3 10.52 16.64 3.50
N PHE A 4 9.45 16.47 4.28
CA PHE A 4 8.09 16.38 3.75
C PHE A 4 7.49 17.78 3.63
N THR A 5 7.28 18.20 2.38
CA THR A 5 6.53 19.40 2.03
C THR A 5 5.02 19.14 2.09
N GLU A 6 4.20 20.19 1.99
CA GLU A 6 2.73 20.05 1.98
C GLU A 6 2.24 19.11 0.87
N GLU A 7 2.82 19.22 -0.34
CA GLU A 7 2.49 18.37 -1.48
C GLU A 7 2.83 16.91 -1.22
N SER A 8 4.02 16.64 -0.68
CA SER A 8 4.43 15.28 -0.29
C SER A 8 3.59 14.73 0.84
N ALA A 9 3.20 15.55 1.81
CA ALA A 9 2.30 15.15 2.89
C ALA A 9 0.93 14.74 2.34
N ARG A 10 0.37 15.54 1.42
CA ARG A 10 -0.91 15.27 0.77
C ARG A 10 -0.90 13.99 -0.07
N ALA A 11 0.17 13.75 -0.83
CA ALA A 11 0.30 12.56 -1.66
C ALA A 11 0.45 11.26 -0.84
N ASN A 12 0.98 11.36 0.38
CA ASN A 12 1.27 10.20 1.25
C ASN A 12 0.24 9.99 2.38
N VAL A 13 -0.86 10.75 2.42
CA VAL A 13 -1.96 10.46 3.35
C VAL A 13 -2.63 9.16 2.95
N ARG A 14 -2.72 8.23 3.89
CA ARG A 14 -3.44 6.97 3.73
C ARG A 14 -4.71 6.99 4.57
N VAL A 15 -5.71 6.20 4.18
CA VAL A 15 -6.94 6.03 4.98
C VAL A 15 -6.86 4.68 5.68
N ARG A 16 -6.94 4.67 7.01
CA ARG A 16 -6.97 3.47 7.85
C ARG A 16 -8.17 3.57 8.78
N ASP A 17 -9.05 2.56 8.77
CA ASP A 17 -10.24 2.49 9.61
C ASP A 17 -11.14 3.75 9.53
N GLY A 18 -11.27 4.32 8.32
CA GLY A 18 -12.04 5.55 8.07
C GLY A 18 -11.37 6.85 8.54
N ARG A 19 -10.15 6.78 9.07
CA ARG A 19 -9.34 7.93 9.50
C ARG A 19 -8.19 8.17 8.55
N ARG A 20 -7.87 9.44 8.32
CA ARG A 20 -6.73 9.85 7.50
C ARG A 20 -5.49 9.81 8.37
N VAL A 21 -4.50 9.02 7.99
CA VAL A 21 -3.26 8.83 8.72
C VAL A 21 -2.07 9.19 7.84
N PHE A 22 -1.07 9.80 8.45
CA PHE A 22 0.19 10.12 7.81
C PHE A 22 1.31 9.45 8.60
N TYR A 23 2.12 8.64 7.93
CA TYR A 23 3.23 7.95 8.56
C TYR A 23 4.48 8.81 8.48
N LEU A 24 5.05 9.15 9.63
CA LEU A 24 6.29 9.92 9.74
C LEU A 24 7.33 9.10 10.49
N ASP A 25 8.53 8.95 9.92
CA ASP A 25 9.67 8.42 10.65
C ASP A 25 10.21 9.48 11.62
N SER A 26 10.64 9.08 12.82
CA SER A 26 11.17 10.00 13.84
C SER A 26 12.39 10.80 13.36
N ARG A 27 13.05 10.38 12.28
CA ARG A 27 14.20 11.06 11.66
C ARG A 27 13.83 12.03 10.54
N ASP A 28 12.57 12.06 10.11
CA ASP A 28 12.11 12.91 9.02
C ASP A 28 11.51 14.23 9.54
N HIS A 29 11.55 15.27 8.69
CA HIS A 29 11.16 16.62 9.08
C HIS A 29 9.94 17.07 8.26
N LEU A 30 8.93 17.59 8.95
CA LEU A 30 7.77 18.23 8.32
C LEU A 30 8.01 19.73 8.20
N THR A 31 7.69 20.30 7.05
CA THR A 31 7.66 21.76 6.93
C THR A 31 6.51 22.33 7.77
N PRO A 32 6.60 23.61 8.22
CA PRO A 32 5.50 24.26 8.93
C PRO A 32 4.17 24.22 8.17
N ALA A 33 4.22 24.38 6.84
CA ALA A 33 3.04 24.29 5.96
C ALA A 33 2.43 22.88 5.96
N ALA A 34 3.25 21.83 5.84
CA ALA A 34 2.77 20.45 5.89
C ALA A 34 2.10 20.11 7.23
N ARG A 35 2.71 20.56 8.34
CA ARG A 35 2.15 20.36 9.68
C ARG A 35 0.81 21.08 9.87
N GLU A 36 0.69 22.30 9.35
CA GLU A 36 -0.56 23.05 9.42
C GLU A 36 -1.67 22.37 8.62
N TRP A 37 -1.34 21.92 7.41
CA TRP A 37 -2.28 21.20 6.56
C TRP A 37 -2.77 19.91 7.22
N LEU A 38 -1.86 19.07 7.74
CA LEU A 38 -2.20 17.81 8.43
C LEU A 38 -3.15 18.06 9.61
N ARG A 39 -2.90 19.12 10.40
CA ARG A 39 -3.77 19.51 11.52
C ARG A 39 -5.15 19.95 11.04
N ARG A 40 -5.22 20.84 10.04
CA ARG A 40 -6.47 21.37 9.49
C ARG A 40 -7.35 20.27 8.91
N ASP A 41 -6.71 19.31 8.25
CA ASP A 41 -7.34 18.24 7.49
C ASP A 41 -7.65 17.00 8.36
N GLY A 42 -7.32 17.05 9.65
CA GLY A 42 -7.63 16.02 10.64
C GLY A 42 -6.81 14.74 10.45
N VAL A 43 -5.59 14.85 9.92
CA VAL A 43 -4.72 13.72 9.62
C VAL A 43 -3.89 13.37 10.85
N GLU A 44 -4.03 12.13 11.33
CA GLU A 44 -3.30 11.62 12.49
C GLU A 44 -1.87 11.21 12.08
N ILE A 45 -0.85 11.73 12.77
CA ILE A 45 0.54 11.40 12.50
C ILE A 45 0.92 10.17 13.30
N LEU A 46 1.17 9.06 12.62
CA LEU A 46 1.60 7.80 13.22
C LEU A 46 3.08 7.53 12.92
N PRO A 47 3.80 6.81 13.79
CA PRO A 47 5.19 6.45 13.51
C PRO A 47 5.26 5.52 12.29
N ALA A 48 6.28 5.69 11.46
CA ALA A 48 6.51 4.84 10.28
C ALA A 48 6.58 3.33 10.61
N ALA A 49 6.92 2.97 11.85
CA ALA A 49 6.90 1.57 12.32
C ALA A 49 5.49 0.96 12.33
N GLU A 50 4.44 1.76 12.47
CA GLU A 50 3.04 1.33 12.41
C GLU A 50 2.49 1.30 10.98
N ALA A 51 3.27 1.79 10.01
CA ALA A 51 2.94 1.66 8.61
C ALA A 51 3.03 0.18 8.24
N GLN A 52 1.88 -0.48 8.13
CA GLN A 52 1.82 -1.81 7.56
C GLN A 52 2.09 -1.73 6.06
N VAL A 53 3.37 -1.61 5.68
CA VAL A 53 3.81 -1.67 4.29
C VAL A 53 3.48 -3.07 3.80
N HIS A 54 2.40 -3.18 3.03
CA HIS A 54 2.04 -4.44 2.39
C HIS A 54 3.09 -4.72 1.32
N ARG A 55 3.99 -5.65 1.64
CA ARG A 55 4.97 -6.15 0.67
C ARG A 55 4.41 -7.39 0.03
N TYR A 56 4.46 -7.42 -1.29
CA TYR A 56 4.09 -8.55 -2.09
C TYR A 56 5.35 -9.26 -2.56
N THR A 57 5.37 -10.58 -2.49
CA THR A 57 6.52 -11.39 -2.93
C THR A 57 6.13 -12.25 -4.12
N THR A 58 6.98 -12.36 -5.13
CA THR A 58 6.74 -13.30 -6.23
C THR A 58 7.34 -14.67 -5.93
N LEU A 59 6.92 -15.68 -6.70
CA LEU A 59 7.56 -17.00 -6.64
C LEU A 59 9.05 -16.96 -7.02
N THR A 60 9.48 -15.93 -7.75
CA THR A 60 10.88 -15.70 -8.14
C THR A 60 11.68 -14.91 -7.09
N GLY A 61 11.04 -14.49 -6.00
CA GLY A 61 11.68 -13.74 -4.91
C GLY A 61 11.72 -12.22 -5.11
N ALA A 62 11.08 -11.68 -6.15
CA ALA A 62 10.93 -10.25 -6.31
C ALA A 62 9.94 -9.70 -5.28
N VAL A 63 10.20 -8.50 -4.76
CA VAL A 63 9.35 -7.84 -3.76
C VAL A 63 8.79 -6.55 -4.33
N TYR A 64 7.48 -6.36 -4.20
CA TYR A 64 6.77 -5.16 -4.63
C TYR A 64 6.10 -4.48 -3.43
N GLU A 65 6.17 -3.15 -3.37
CA GLU A 65 5.45 -2.36 -2.36
C GLU A 65 4.00 -2.06 -2.78
N GLU A 66 3.71 -2.14 -4.08
CA GLU A 66 2.38 -2.00 -4.65
C GLU A 66 2.11 -3.16 -5.59
N LYS A 67 0.88 -3.67 -5.63
CA LYS A 67 0.52 -4.79 -6.50
C LYS A 67 0.51 -4.31 -7.96
N PRO A 68 1.37 -4.85 -8.85
CA PRO A 68 1.31 -4.51 -10.27
C PRO A 68 0.00 -4.99 -10.90
N GLU A 69 -0.52 -4.25 -11.88
CA GLU A 69 -1.79 -4.58 -12.54
C GLU A 69 -1.78 -5.96 -13.20
N GLU A 70 -0.65 -6.35 -13.80
CA GLU A 70 -0.46 -7.62 -14.51
C GLU A 70 -0.35 -8.83 -13.59
N MET A 71 -0.25 -8.60 -12.27
CA MET A 71 -0.09 -9.63 -11.27
C MET A 71 -1.38 -9.85 -10.46
N THR A 72 -1.51 -11.07 -9.95
CA THR A 72 -2.64 -11.47 -9.12
C THR A 72 -2.17 -12.32 -7.95
N HIS A 73 -3.00 -12.39 -6.91
CA HIS A 73 -2.68 -13.15 -5.71
C HIS A 73 -2.82 -14.65 -5.98
N LEU A 74 -1.71 -15.35 -5.74
CA LEU A 74 -1.70 -16.80 -5.59
C LEU A 74 -2.14 -17.19 -4.19
N LYS A 75 -1.54 -16.57 -3.16
CA LYS A 75 -1.86 -16.78 -1.75
C LYS A 75 -1.39 -15.59 -0.91
N SER A 76 -2.30 -14.94 -0.18
CA SER A 76 -1.99 -13.79 0.70
C SER A 76 -1.15 -12.72 -0.01
N ASP A 77 0.11 -12.55 0.38
CA ASP A 77 1.10 -11.61 -0.15
C ASP A 77 1.87 -12.14 -1.36
N VAL A 78 1.66 -13.41 -1.76
CA VAL A 78 2.34 -14.01 -2.90
C VAL A 78 1.63 -13.66 -4.20
N LEU A 79 2.36 -13.00 -5.10
CA LEU A 79 1.90 -12.62 -6.44
C LEU A 79 2.46 -13.54 -7.53
N VAL A 80 1.64 -13.78 -8.53
CA VAL A 80 2.00 -14.43 -9.80
C VAL A 80 1.38 -13.67 -10.95
N ASP A 81 1.91 -13.85 -12.15
CA ASP A 81 1.29 -13.33 -13.37
C ASP A 81 -0.12 -13.91 -13.56
N LYS A 82 -1.01 -13.12 -14.16
CA LYS A 82 -2.38 -13.57 -14.48
C LYS A 82 -2.41 -14.81 -15.39
N THR A 83 -1.37 -15.02 -16.20
CA THR A 83 -1.20 -16.19 -17.08
C THR A 83 -0.75 -17.46 -16.35
N HIS A 84 -0.48 -17.38 -15.04
CA HIS A 84 0.01 -18.51 -14.26
C HIS A 84 -1.02 -19.68 -14.25
N PRO A 85 -0.61 -20.95 -14.45
CA PRO A 85 -1.53 -22.08 -14.60
C PRO A 85 -2.54 -22.25 -13.46
N ARG A 86 -2.11 -21.99 -12.21
CA ARG A 86 -3.00 -22.05 -11.03
C ARG A 86 -4.10 -20.98 -11.05
N ILE A 87 -3.84 -19.82 -11.63
CA ILE A 87 -4.83 -18.74 -11.77
C ILE A 87 -5.83 -19.10 -12.86
N ALA A 88 -5.34 -19.58 -14.00
CA ALA A 88 -6.18 -20.07 -15.08
C ALA A 88 -7.10 -21.22 -14.62
N PHE A 89 -6.56 -22.18 -13.86
CA PHE A 89 -7.34 -23.28 -13.29
C PHE A 89 -8.41 -22.79 -12.31
N ARG A 90 -8.06 -21.87 -11.39
CA ARG A 90 -9.04 -21.26 -10.49
C ARG A 90 -10.16 -20.58 -11.26
N GLY A 91 -9.85 -19.79 -12.28
CA GLY A 91 -10.86 -19.14 -13.12
C GLY A 91 -11.81 -20.14 -13.81
N ALA A 92 -11.32 -21.30 -14.24
CA ALA A 92 -12.16 -22.36 -14.81
C ALA A 92 -13.10 -22.98 -13.75
N VAL A 93 -12.60 -23.18 -12.51
CA VAL A 93 -13.44 -23.66 -11.40
C VAL A 93 -14.49 -22.61 -11.02
N ASP A 94 -14.10 -21.35 -10.88
CA ASP A 94 -15.01 -20.24 -10.57
C ASP A 94 -16.10 -20.10 -11.65
N THR A 95 -15.78 -20.38 -12.93
CA THR A 95 -16.75 -20.37 -14.03
C THR A 95 -17.73 -21.53 -13.90
N LEU A 96 -17.25 -22.73 -13.58
CA LEU A 96 -18.09 -23.89 -13.35
C LEU A 96 -19.03 -23.71 -12.15
N GLU A 97 -18.58 -23.05 -11.08
CA GLU A 97 -19.43 -22.78 -9.90
C GLU A 97 -20.48 -21.69 -10.15
N ALA A 98 -20.31 -20.87 -11.19
CA ALA A 98 -21.25 -19.81 -11.55
C ALA A 98 -22.40 -20.31 -12.44
N GLU A 99 -22.29 -21.51 -13.02
CA GLU A 99 -23.32 -22.20 -13.82
C GLU A 99 -24.25 -23.05 -12.94
#